data_AF-A0A380A3R3-F1
#
_entry.id   AF-A0A380A3R3-F1
#
_cell.length_a   1.000
_cell.length_b   1.000
_cell.length_c   1.000
_cell.angle_alpha   90.00
_cell.angle_beta   90.00
_cell.angle_gamma   90.00
#
_symmetry.space_group_name_H-M   'P 1'
#
loop_
_entity.id
_entity.type
_entity.pdbx_description
1 polymer ?
#
loop_
_entity_poly.entity_id
_entity_poly.type
_entity_poly.pdbx_seq_one_letter_code
_entity_poly.pdbx_strand_id
1 'polypeptide(L)' 'MKTNSAKRKTHSITVTVNLNIKEGFTGMVVVQMDNGSEKGHYPLRGNEFTGSLESFLNTASIAGYQVIPPAAQVKA' A
#
# COMPACT_ATOMS: atom_id res chain seq x y z
N MET A 1 6.90 -15.65 -34.71
CA MET A 1 6.48 -14.41 -34.02
C MET A 1 7.65 -13.93 -33.19
N LYS A 2 8.28 -12.79 -33.53
CA LYS A 2 9.49 -12.28 -32.84
C LYS A 2 9.04 -11.41 -31.66
N THR A 3 9.38 -11.79 -30.43
CA THR A 3 9.07 -11.00 -29.24
C THR A 3 10.13 -9.91 -29.04
N ASN A 4 9.74 -8.66 -29.21
CA ASN A 4 10.57 -7.50 -28.89
C ASN A 4 10.54 -7.28 -27.37
N SER A 5 11.43 -7.94 -26.65
CA SER A 5 11.70 -7.63 -25.24
C SER A 5 12.49 -6.33 -25.15
N ALA A 6 11.80 -5.20 -25.16
CA ALA A 6 12.39 -3.90 -24.86
C ALA A 6 12.95 -3.94 -23.43
N LYS A 7 14.28 -3.86 -23.28
CA LYS A 7 14.95 -3.72 -21.99
C LYS A 7 14.49 -2.40 -21.36
N ARG A 8 13.52 -2.45 -20.43
CA ARG A 8 13.20 -1.30 -19.57
C ARG A 8 14.43 -1.01 -18.70
N LYS A 9 15.05 0.17 -18.88
CA LYS A 9 16.03 0.69 -17.93
C LYS A 9 15.31 0.97 -16.62
N THR A 10 15.46 0.07 -15.65
CA THR A 10 14.99 0.29 -14.28
C THR A 10 15.82 1.43 -13.67
N HIS A 11 15.23 2.62 -13.54
CA HIS A 11 15.83 3.71 -12.79
C HIS A 11 15.48 3.50 -11.31
N SER A 12 16.47 3.15 -10.49
CA SER A 12 16.30 3.08 -9.04
C SER A 12 16.63 4.43 -8.43
N ILE A 13 15.79 4.89 -7.51
CA ILE A 13 16.05 6.07 -6.68
C ILE A 13 16.34 5.60 -5.25
N THR A 14 17.25 6.28 -4.57
CA THR A 14 17.48 6.10 -3.14
C THR A 14 16.74 7.21 -2.41
N VAL A 15 15.96 6.83 -1.41
CA VAL A 15 15.21 7.78 -0.56
C VAL A 15 15.65 7.58 0.88
N THR A 16 16.00 8.68 1.54
CA THR A 16 16.21 8.71 3.00
C THR A 16 14.89 9.03 3.68
N VAL A 17 14.48 8.18 4.62
CA VAL A 17 13.25 8.36 5.41
C VAL A 17 13.64 8.59 6.86
N ASN A 18 13.13 9.66 7.47
CA ASN A 18 13.40 9.99 8.86
C ASN A 18 12.18 9.67 9.72
N LEU A 19 12.23 8.53 10.42
CA LEU A 19 11.11 8.05 11.23
C LEU A 19 11.12 8.65 12.64
N ASN A 20 10.02 9.31 13.03
CA ASN A 20 9.80 9.79 14.38
C ASN A 20 9.09 8.71 15.21
N ILE A 21 9.86 7.75 15.70
CA ILE A 21 9.38 6.60 16.49
C ILE A 21 10.08 6.55 17.85
N LYS A 22 9.44 5.90 18.82
CA LYS A 22 9.99 5.74 20.17
C LYS A 22 11.25 4.87 20.13
N GLU A 23 12.20 5.18 21.01
CA GLU A 23 13.36 4.32 21.24
C GLU A 23 12.91 2.90 21.64
N GLY A 24 13.58 1.88 21.09
CA GLY A 24 13.25 0.48 21.31
C GLY A 24 12.00 -0.03 20.57
N PHE A 25 11.41 0.76 19.67
CA PHE A 25 10.25 0.33 18.88
C PHE A 25 10.56 -0.95 18.07
N THR A 26 9.64 -1.93 18.14
CA THR A 26 9.64 -3.13 17.30
C THR A 26 8.26 -3.27 16.68
N GLY A 27 8.20 -3.32 15.35
CA GLY A 27 6.94 -3.42 14.61
C GLY A 27 7.08 -2.98 13.15
N MET A 28 5.96 -2.68 12.52
CA MET A 28 5.90 -2.20 11.14
C MET A 28 5.59 -0.70 11.11
N VAL A 29 6.14 0.00 10.12
CA VAL A 29 5.86 1.41 9.84
C VAL A 29 5.42 1.53 8.39
N VAL A 30 4.29 2.22 8.15
CA VAL A 30 3.89 2.61 6.79
C VAL A 30 4.54 3.93 6.46
N VAL A 31 5.14 4.02 5.27
CA VAL A 31 5.68 5.26 4.72
C VAL A 31 4.86 5.64 3.49
N GLN A 32 4.25 6.82 3.52
CA GLN A 32 3.57 7.39 2.36
C GLN A 32 4.60 8.09 1.47
N MET A 33 4.67 7.65 0.22
CA MET A 33 5.58 8.17 -0.78
C MET A 33 4.80 8.86 -1.90
N ASP A 34 5.32 9.97 -2.39
CA ASP A 34 4.81 10.64 -3.59
C ASP A 34 5.99 11.17 -4.41
N ASN A 35 6.05 10.75 -5.67
CA ASN A 35 7.11 11.09 -6.63
C ASN A 35 8.54 10.91 -6.07
N GLY A 36 8.77 9.83 -5.31
CA GLY A 36 10.09 9.52 -4.74
C GLY A 36 10.44 10.33 -3.49
N SER A 37 9.48 11.06 -2.92
CA SER A 37 9.64 11.82 -1.68
C SER A 37 8.70 11.31 -0.60
N GLU A 38 9.20 11.24 0.64
CA GLU A 38 8.39 10.95 1.82
C GLU A 38 7.38 12.08 2.06
N LYS A 39 6.11 11.72 2.26
CA LYS A 39 5.05 12.64 2.68
C LYS A 39 4.65 12.47 4.14
N GLY A 40 4.88 11.29 4.69
CA GLY A 40 4.63 11.00 6.08
C GLY A 40 4.79 9.52 6.39
N HIS A 41 4.74 9.20 7.67
CA HIS A 41 4.85 7.85 8.17
C HIS A 41 4.07 7.67 9.47
N TYR A 42 3.69 6.44 9.78
CA TYR A 42 3.12 6.08 11.08
C TYR A 42 3.37 4.60 11.41
N PRO A 43 3.53 4.25 12.70
CA PRO A 43 3.57 2.86 13.14
C PRO A 43 2.21 2.19 12.93
N LEU A 44 2.20 0.97 12.39
CA LEU A 44 1.00 0.13 12.38
C LEU A 44 0.75 -0.45 13.77
N ARG A 45 -0.52 -0.48 14.18
CA ARG A 45 -0.92 -1.26 15.35
C ARG A 45 -0.76 -2.74 15.04
N GLY A 46 -0.57 -3.56 16.07
CA GLY A 46 -0.30 -5.00 15.90
C GLY A 46 -1.40 -5.79 15.18
N ASN A 47 -2.61 -5.24 15.08
CA ASN A 47 -3.76 -5.80 14.38
C ASN A 47 -4.13 -5.04 13.09
N GLU A 48 -3.30 -4.09 12.66
CA GLU A 48 -3.49 -3.36 11.40
C GLU A 48 -2.64 -3.96 10.28
N PHE A 49 -3.19 -3.94 9.07
CA PHE A 49 -2.49 -4.32 7.85
C PHE A 49 -2.78 -3.27 6.77
N THR A 50 -1.83 -3.09 5.85
CA THR A 50 -1.99 -2.25 4.66
C THR A 50 -1.98 -3.14 3.42
N GLY A 51 -2.80 -2.80 2.44
CA GLY A 51 -2.95 -3.55 1.21
C GLY A 51 -3.74 -2.76 0.18
N SER A 52 -3.71 -3.21 -1.07
CA SER A 52 -4.57 -2.64 -2.10
C SER A 52 -6.03 -3.03 -1.85
N LEU A 53 -6.97 -2.32 -2.48
CA LEU A 53 -8.37 -2.72 -2.50
C LEU A 53 -8.53 -4.16 -3.02
N GLU A 54 -7.76 -4.53 -4.04
CA GLU A 54 -7.75 -5.90 -4.58
C GLU A 54 -7.30 -6.93 -3.54
N SER A 55 -6.23 -6.64 -2.79
CA SER A 55 -5.80 -7.52 -1.68
C SER A 55 -6.90 -7.67 -0.64
N PHE A 56 -7.56 -6.58 -0.26
CA PHE A 56 -8.69 -6.62 0.67
C PHE A 56 -9.85 -7.49 0.16
N LEU A 57 -10.27 -7.30 -1.10
CA LEU A 57 -11.36 -8.09 -1.70
C LEU A 57 -11.01 -9.57 -1.79
N ASN A 58 -9.77 -9.91 -2.15
CA ASN A 58 -9.29 -11.29 -2.20
C ASN A 58 -9.28 -11.93 -0.80
N THR A 59 -8.79 -11.22 0.21
CA THR A 59 -8.79 -11.71 1.60
C THR A 59 -10.21 -11.92 2.13
N ALA A 60 -11.13 -10.99 1.85
CA ALA A 60 -12.53 -11.15 2.23
C ALA A 60 -13.16 -12.40 1.61
N SER A 61 -12.93 -12.62 0.32
CA SER A 61 -13.40 -13.80 -0.42
C SER A 61 -12.85 -15.11 0.16
N ILE A 62 -11.53 -15.19 0.40
CA ILE A 62 -10.89 -16.37 1.02
C ILE A 62 -11.47 -16.68 2.40
N ALA A 63 -11.81 -15.64 3.17
CA ALA A 63 -12.42 -15.78 4.48
C ALA A 63 -13.93 -16.10 4.43
N GLY A 64 -14.53 -16.26 3.25
CA GLY A 64 -15.95 -16.58 3.06
C GLY A 64 -16.89 -15.38 3.14
N TYR A 65 -16.37 -14.15 3.09
CA TYR A 65 -17.16 -12.92 3.13
C TYR A 65 -17.33 -12.30 1.74
N GLN A 66 -18.44 -11.57 1.55
CA GLN A 66 -18.69 -10.76 0.36
C GLN A 66 -18.73 -9.28 0.73
N VAL A 67 -17.99 -8.44 0.00
CA VAL A 67 -18.02 -6.99 0.16
C VAL A 67 -19.04 -6.42 -0.82
N ILE A 68 -20.06 -5.71 -0.31
CA ILE A 68 -21.11 -5.08 -1.12
C ILE A 68 -20.97 -3.55 -0.98
N PRO A 69 -20.72 -2.81 -2.07
CA PRO A 69 -20.68 -1.35 -2.01
C PRO A 69 -22.06 -0.79 -1.64
N PRO A 70 -22.12 0.35 -0.91
CA PRO A 70 -23.39 0.99 -0.62
C PRO A 70 -24.09 1.43 -1.91
N ALA A 71 -25.42 1.54 -1.88
CA ALA A 71 -26.19 2.04 -3.00
C ALA A 71 -25.65 3.42 -3.43
N ALA A 72 -25.47 3.60 -4.74
CA ALA A 72 -25.03 4.88 -5.28
C ALA A 72 -26.03 5.97 -4.87
N GLN A 73 -25.56 6.99 -4.16
CA GLN A 73 -26.38 8.17 -3.90
C GLN A 73 -26.53 8.92 -5.22
N VAL A 74 -27.69 8.74 -5.88
CA VAL A 74 -28.08 9.59 -7.00
C VAL A 74 -28.36 10.96 -6.40
N LYS A 75 -27.43 11.90 -6.53
CA LYS A 75 -27.72 13.32 -6.24
C LYS A 75 -28.72 13.78 -7.30
N ALA A 76 -29.92 14.11 -6.84
CA ALA A 76 -30.94 14.80 -7.65
C ALA A 76 -30.47 16.21 -8.03
#